data_AF-A0A921ZPI4-F1
#
_entry.id   AF-A0A921ZPI4-F1
#
_cell.length_a   1.000
_cell.length_b   1.000
_cell.length_c   1.000
_cell.angle_alpha   90.00
_cell.angle_beta   90.00
_cell.angle_gamma   90.00
#
_symmetry.space_group_name_H-M   'P 1'
#
loop_
_entity.id
_entity.type
_entity.pdbx_description
1 polymer ?
#
loop_
_entity_poly.entity_id
_entity_poly.type
_entity_poly.pdbx_seq_one_letter_code
_entity_poly.pdbx_strand_id
1 'polypeptide(L)'
;MQPNATKEGRIKCTLIPGDGVGPELVYSVQEVFKAASIPVDFESFFFSEVNPTLSAPLEDVVNSIARNKICIKGILATPDFSHTGELQTLNMKLRNALDLYANVVHVKSLPNVKCRHHDVDCIIIREQTEGEYSALEHESMAKLYPRIQFEKMIVDNCTMQMVSNPNQFDVMVTPNLYGNIVDNLASGLVGGAGVVAGASYSAECAVFEQGARHIFSGAVGKNIANPTAMLLCSANLLAHVNLHSYSKMIKNAINKVLSDGRVRTKDLGGQSTTKDFTHAVISSLV
;
A
#
# COMPACT_ATOMS: atom_id res chain seq x y z
N MET A 1 0.00 17.80 -7.33
CA MET A 1 -1.11 17.42 -8.24
C MET A 1 -2.42 17.66 -7.52
N GLN A 2 -3.38 18.37 -8.11
CA GLN A 2 -4.73 18.51 -7.54
C GLN A 2 -5.65 17.47 -8.21
N PRO A 3 -6.35 16.63 -7.44
CA PRO A 3 -7.27 15.64 -8.01
C PRO A 3 -8.54 16.31 -8.54
N ASN A 4 -9.22 15.65 -9.48
CA ASN A 4 -10.45 16.17 -10.04
C ASN A 4 -11.60 16.16 -9.01
N ALA A 5 -12.17 17.34 -8.76
CA ALA A 5 -13.36 17.49 -7.94
C ALA A 5 -14.64 17.38 -8.79
N THR A 6 -15.68 16.76 -8.25
CA THR A 6 -17.03 16.77 -8.81
C THR A 6 -17.65 18.16 -8.68
N LYS A 7 -18.77 18.40 -9.37
CA LYS A 7 -19.55 19.65 -9.27
C LYS A 7 -19.99 19.98 -7.83
N GLU A 8 -19.94 19.01 -6.91
CA GLU A 8 -20.31 19.14 -5.50
C GLU A 8 -19.08 19.29 -4.57
N GLY A 9 -17.87 19.43 -5.12
CA GLY A 9 -16.64 19.57 -4.33
C GLY A 9 -16.10 18.25 -3.74
N ARG A 10 -16.63 17.09 -4.18
CA ARG A 10 -16.15 15.76 -3.78
C ARG A 10 -15.03 15.29 -4.70
N ILE A 11 -14.02 14.61 -4.17
CA ILE A 11 -12.87 14.16 -4.96
C ILE A 11 -13.20 12.81 -5.60
N LYS A 12 -12.96 12.64 -6.91
CA LYS A 12 -13.05 11.32 -7.54
C LYS A 12 -11.78 10.51 -7.32
N CYS A 13 -11.93 9.25 -6.94
CA CYS A 13 -10.85 8.28 -6.76
C CYS A 13 -11.14 7.03 -7.58
N THR A 14 -10.19 6.58 -8.39
CA THR A 14 -10.32 5.27 -9.05
C THR A 14 -10.13 4.17 -8.00
N LEU A 15 -11.02 3.19 -7.99
CA LEU A 15 -10.99 2.07 -7.05
C LEU A 15 -10.87 0.75 -7.81
N ILE A 16 -9.86 -0.04 -7.47
CA ILE A 16 -9.67 -1.38 -8.04
C ILE A 16 -9.70 -2.39 -6.88
N PRO A 17 -10.80 -3.13 -6.67
CA PRO A 17 -10.88 -4.12 -5.61
C PRO A 17 -9.75 -5.16 -5.64
N GLY A 18 -9.30 -5.52 -6.84
CA GLY A 18 -8.30 -6.56 -7.07
C GLY A 18 -8.84 -7.96 -6.78
N ASP A 19 -7.91 -8.88 -6.60
CA ASP A 19 -8.15 -10.31 -6.42
C ASP A 19 -8.02 -10.73 -4.95
N GLY A 20 -8.34 -12.00 -4.67
CA GLY A 20 -8.21 -12.58 -3.33
C GLY A 20 -9.09 -11.86 -2.32
N VAL A 21 -8.50 -11.46 -1.18
CA VAL A 21 -9.23 -10.73 -0.12
C VAL A 21 -9.46 -9.26 -0.45
N GLY A 22 -8.90 -8.75 -1.55
CA GLY A 22 -8.96 -7.35 -1.95
C GLY A 22 -10.35 -6.71 -1.89
N PRO A 23 -11.41 -7.32 -2.47
CA PRO A 23 -12.78 -6.81 -2.39
C PRO A 23 -13.31 -6.62 -0.96
N GLU A 24 -12.98 -7.53 -0.04
CA GLU A 24 -13.40 -7.45 1.37
C GLU A 24 -12.71 -6.27 2.10
N LEU A 25 -11.43 -6.05 1.80
CA LEU A 25 -10.64 -4.98 2.41
C LEU A 25 -11.04 -3.61 1.87
N VAL A 26 -11.29 -3.52 0.57
CA VAL A 26 -11.80 -2.30 -0.07
C VAL A 26 -13.20 -1.95 0.43
N TYR A 27 -14.07 -2.94 0.61
CA TYR A 27 -15.38 -2.70 1.22
C TYR A 27 -15.26 -2.11 2.63
N SER A 28 -14.29 -2.58 3.42
CA SER A 28 -13.99 -2.01 4.73
C SER A 28 -13.57 -0.53 4.66
N VAL A 29 -12.80 -0.14 3.65
CA VAL A 29 -12.46 1.27 3.40
C VAL A 29 -13.72 2.08 3.09
N GLN A 30 -14.60 1.57 2.21
CA GLN A 30 -15.82 2.27 1.81
C GLN A 30 -16.76 2.50 3.00
N GLU A 31 -16.92 1.52 3.89
CA GLU A 31 -17.72 1.65 5.12
C GLU A 31 -17.15 2.71 6.07
N VAL A 32 -15.82 2.72 6.27
CA VAL A 32 -15.15 3.76 7.09
C VAL A 32 -15.32 5.14 6.46
N PHE A 33 -15.18 5.26 5.14
CA PHE A 33 -15.33 6.53 4.42
C PHE A 33 -16.76 7.07 4.51
N LYS A 34 -17.75 6.18 4.41
CA LYS A 34 -19.16 6.51 4.57
C LYS A 34 -19.48 6.96 5.99
N ALA A 35 -19.01 6.23 7.00
CA ALA A 35 -19.24 6.57 8.41
C ALA A 35 -18.60 7.91 8.80
N ALA A 36 -17.40 8.19 8.29
CA ALA A 36 -16.70 9.45 8.48
C ALA A 36 -17.21 10.61 7.59
N SER A 37 -18.20 10.37 6.71
CA SER A 37 -18.69 11.36 5.73
C SER A 37 -17.57 12.01 4.89
N ILE A 38 -16.62 11.20 4.43
CA ILE A 38 -15.45 11.68 3.68
C ILE A 38 -15.88 12.13 2.27
N PRO A 39 -15.41 13.29 1.77
CA PRO A 39 -15.80 13.82 0.47
C PRO A 39 -15.03 13.16 -0.69
N VAL A 40 -15.06 11.82 -0.76
CA VAL A 40 -14.43 11.03 -1.83
C VAL A 40 -15.46 10.11 -2.46
N ASP A 41 -15.54 10.11 -3.79
CA ASP A 41 -16.38 9.22 -4.59
C ASP A 41 -15.51 8.21 -5.34
N PHE A 42 -15.85 6.93 -5.18
CA PHE A 42 -15.09 5.85 -5.80
C PHE A 42 -15.64 5.46 -7.17
N GLU A 43 -14.81 5.57 -8.21
CA GLU A 43 -15.06 5.05 -9.55
C GLU A 43 -14.44 3.64 -9.64
N SER A 44 -15.27 2.60 -9.53
CA SER A 44 -14.80 1.22 -9.34
C SER A 44 -14.63 0.46 -10.64
N PHE A 45 -13.50 -0.22 -10.81
CA PHE A 45 -13.22 -1.11 -11.93
C PHE A 45 -12.87 -2.51 -11.43
N PHE A 46 -13.52 -3.53 -11.98
CA PHE A 46 -13.03 -4.89 -11.84
C PHE A 46 -11.84 -5.08 -12.77
N PHE A 47 -10.67 -5.40 -12.21
CA PHE A 47 -9.42 -5.51 -12.96
C PHE A 47 -8.64 -6.69 -12.40
N SER A 48 -8.35 -7.69 -13.23
CA SER A 48 -7.84 -8.99 -12.78
C SER A 48 -7.15 -9.72 -13.93
N GLU A 49 -5.91 -10.15 -13.71
CA GLU A 49 -5.16 -10.93 -14.70
C GLU A 49 -5.63 -12.40 -14.74
N VAL A 50 -6.11 -12.91 -13.61
CA VAL A 50 -6.62 -14.28 -13.47
C VAL A 50 -8.08 -14.43 -13.91
N ASN A 51 -8.80 -13.33 -14.10
CA ASN A 51 -10.17 -13.31 -14.64
C ASN A 51 -10.29 -12.36 -15.85
N PRO A 52 -9.61 -12.64 -16.98
CA PRO A 52 -9.46 -11.70 -18.09
C PRO A 52 -10.79 -11.34 -18.77
N THR A 53 -11.76 -12.28 -18.83
CA THR A 53 -13.07 -12.04 -19.46
C THR A 53 -13.91 -10.99 -18.75
N LEU A 54 -13.78 -10.90 -17.43
CA LEU A 54 -14.51 -9.92 -16.61
C LEU A 54 -13.70 -8.65 -16.38
N SER A 55 -12.37 -8.72 -16.55
CA SER A 55 -11.46 -7.60 -16.34
C SER A 55 -11.76 -6.46 -17.29
N ALA A 56 -11.83 -5.24 -16.75
CA ALA A 56 -11.85 -4.02 -17.54
C ALA A 56 -10.59 -3.93 -18.42
N PRO A 57 -10.70 -3.33 -19.62
CA PRO A 57 -9.54 -3.03 -20.44
C PRO A 57 -8.52 -2.17 -19.68
N LEU A 58 -7.23 -2.45 -19.87
CA LEU A 58 -6.14 -1.68 -19.26
C LEU A 58 -6.27 -0.18 -19.57
N GLU A 59 -6.63 0.16 -20.81
CA GLU A 59 -6.77 1.54 -21.28
C GLU A 59 -7.83 2.31 -20.49
N ASP A 60 -8.99 1.70 -20.21
CA ASP A 60 -10.06 2.34 -19.44
C ASP A 60 -9.62 2.65 -18.00
N VAL A 61 -8.89 1.71 -17.39
CA VAL A 61 -8.36 1.88 -16.04
C VAL A 61 -7.28 2.96 -16.01
N VAL A 62 -6.33 2.93 -16.95
CA VAL A 62 -5.29 3.97 -17.10
C VAL A 62 -5.90 5.33 -17.32
N ASN A 63 -6.91 5.45 -18.20
CA ASN A 63 -7.62 6.70 -18.47
C ASN A 63 -8.37 7.21 -17.23
N SER A 64 -8.98 6.32 -16.45
CA SER A 64 -9.61 6.69 -15.19
C SER A 64 -8.58 7.23 -14.18
N ILE A 65 -7.45 6.55 -14.00
CA ILE A 65 -6.40 6.98 -13.07
C ILE A 65 -5.75 8.29 -13.53
N ALA A 66 -5.46 8.43 -14.83
CA ALA A 66 -4.92 9.66 -15.40
C ALA A 66 -5.89 10.85 -15.24
N ARG A 67 -7.20 10.59 -15.34
CA ARG A 67 -8.25 11.60 -15.12
C ARG A 67 -8.43 11.93 -13.64
N ASN A 68 -8.49 10.95 -12.76
CA ASN A 68 -8.77 11.17 -11.33
C ASN A 68 -7.52 11.54 -10.52
N LYS A 69 -6.32 11.24 -11.06
CA LYS A 69 -4.99 11.47 -10.48
C LYS A 69 -4.67 10.65 -9.23
N ILE A 70 -5.67 10.02 -8.62
CA ILE A 70 -5.52 9.14 -7.46
C ILE A 70 -6.26 7.82 -7.66
N CYS A 71 -5.65 6.75 -7.18
CA CYS A 71 -6.21 5.42 -7.17
C CYS A 71 -5.94 4.72 -5.84
N ILE A 72 -6.89 3.93 -5.36
CA ILE A 72 -6.63 2.92 -4.33
C ILE A 72 -6.94 1.55 -4.91
N LYS A 73 -6.03 0.59 -4.72
CA LYS A 73 -6.20 -0.76 -5.24
C LYS A 73 -5.86 -1.87 -4.26
N GLY A 74 -6.59 -2.97 -4.36
CA GLY A 74 -6.18 -4.27 -3.84
C GLY A 74 -5.08 -4.91 -4.67
N ILE A 75 -4.70 -6.12 -4.30
CA ILE A 75 -3.63 -6.85 -4.98
C ILE A 75 -4.19 -7.53 -6.23
N LEU A 76 -3.52 -7.34 -7.36
CA LEU A 76 -3.82 -8.07 -8.59
C LEU A 76 -2.99 -9.36 -8.60
N ALA A 77 -3.65 -10.51 -8.68
CA ALA A 77 -2.98 -11.80 -8.75
C ALA A 77 -2.32 -11.98 -10.11
N THR A 78 -1.09 -12.47 -10.12
CA THR A 78 -0.40 -12.89 -11.35
C THR A 78 -0.54 -14.41 -11.48
N PRO A 79 -0.93 -14.94 -12.65
CA PRO A 79 -1.08 -16.39 -12.85
C PRO A 79 0.27 -17.11 -12.74
N ASP A 80 0.25 -18.35 -12.25
CA ASP A 80 1.46 -19.19 -12.10
C ASP A 80 2.10 -19.57 -13.45
N PHE A 81 1.38 -19.41 -14.55
CA PHE A 81 1.84 -19.69 -15.91
C PHE A 81 1.31 -18.65 -16.90
N SER A 82 2.20 -18.10 -17.75
CA SER A 82 1.78 -17.21 -18.84
C SER A 82 1.20 -18.04 -19.99
N HIS A 83 -0.12 -18.05 -20.15
CA HIS A 83 -0.75 -18.71 -21.30
C HIS A 83 -0.37 -18.08 -22.65
N THR A 84 0.07 -16.82 -22.64
CA THR A 84 0.34 -15.99 -23.83
C THR A 84 1.83 -15.82 -24.14
N GLY A 85 2.74 -16.33 -23.29
CA GLY A 85 4.18 -16.07 -23.40
C GLY A 85 4.57 -14.60 -23.15
N GLU A 86 3.62 -13.74 -22.72
CA GLU A 86 3.90 -12.37 -22.34
C GLU A 86 4.67 -12.33 -21.02
N LEU A 87 5.83 -11.68 -21.03
CA LEU A 87 6.67 -11.50 -19.85
C LEU A 87 6.14 -10.39 -18.91
N GLN A 88 5.27 -9.51 -19.41
CA GLN A 88 4.73 -8.40 -18.63
C GLN A 88 3.39 -8.75 -18.00
N THR A 89 3.38 -8.78 -16.67
CA THR A 89 2.17 -8.95 -15.88
C THR A 89 1.25 -7.73 -16.00
N LEU A 90 -0.02 -7.88 -15.64
CA LEU A 90 -0.99 -6.78 -15.65
C LEU A 90 -0.55 -5.64 -14.72
N ASN A 91 0.05 -5.99 -13.58
CA ASN A 91 0.67 -5.05 -12.66
C ASN A 91 1.79 -4.22 -13.32
N MET A 92 2.68 -4.87 -14.07
CA MET A 92 3.77 -4.19 -14.79
C MET A 92 3.21 -3.27 -15.88
N LYS A 93 2.25 -3.77 -16.68
CA LYS A 93 1.59 -2.99 -17.73
C LYS A 93 0.94 -1.72 -17.18
N LEU A 94 0.24 -1.81 -16.05
CA LEU A 94 -0.37 -0.66 -15.38
C LEU A 94 0.66 0.37 -14.90
N ARG A 95 1.75 -0.08 -14.27
CA ARG A 95 2.81 0.81 -13.77
C ARG A 95 3.53 1.53 -14.88
N ASN A 96 3.87 0.80 -15.94
CA ASN A 96 4.58 1.35 -17.10
C ASN A 96 3.69 2.35 -17.85
N ALA A 97 2.40 2.05 -18.01
CA ALA A 97 1.46 2.96 -18.70
C ALA A 97 1.23 4.28 -17.95
N LEU A 98 1.38 4.29 -16.62
CA LEU A 98 1.19 5.46 -15.77
C LEU A 98 2.51 6.12 -15.32
N ASP A 99 3.64 5.58 -15.76
CA ASP A 99 4.99 5.97 -15.36
C ASP A 99 5.18 6.01 -13.83
N LEU A 100 4.66 4.99 -13.14
CA LEU A 100 4.74 4.87 -11.67
C LEU A 100 6.14 4.42 -11.24
N TYR A 101 7.11 5.34 -11.34
CA TYR A 101 8.54 5.10 -11.14
C TYR A 101 8.96 4.88 -9.67
N ALA A 102 8.23 5.42 -8.69
CA ALA A 102 8.60 5.34 -7.28
C ALA A 102 7.55 4.58 -6.47
N ASN A 103 7.89 3.40 -5.97
CA ASN A 103 7.13 2.71 -4.95
C ASN A 103 7.67 3.06 -3.56
N VAL A 104 6.79 3.48 -2.65
CA VAL A 104 7.13 3.91 -1.30
C VAL A 104 6.36 3.04 -0.32
N VAL A 105 7.07 2.39 0.58
CA VAL A 105 6.53 1.52 1.63
C VAL A 105 6.93 2.08 2.98
N HIS A 106 5.95 2.34 3.85
CA HIS A 106 6.21 2.82 5.21
C HIS A 106 6.13 1.64 6.18
N VAL A 107 7.28 1.22 6.68
CA VAL A 107 7.42 0.09 7.60
C VAL A 107 7.49 0.63 9.02
N LYS A 108 6.38 0.55 9.73
CA LYS A 108 6.26 1.08 11.09
C LYS A 108 5.69 0.06 12.05
N SER A 109 6.35 -0.13 13.19
CA SER A 109 5.81 -0.89 14.31
C SER A 109 4.51 -0.24 14.80
N LEU A 110 3.42 -1.03 14.81
CA LEU A 110 2.13 -0.60 15.31
C LEU A 110 1.95 -0.98 16.78
N PRO A 111 1.17 -0.19 17.56
CA PRO A 111 0.99 -0.46 18.97
C PRO A 111 0.33 -1.83 19.17
N ASN A 112 0.83 -2.57 20.17
CA ASN A 112 0.27 -3.84 20.60
C ASN A 112 0.26 -4.96 19.54
N VAL A 113 0.98 -4.79 18.43
CA VAL A 113 1.28 -5.87 17.48
C VAL A 113 2.52 -6.62 17.97
N LYS A 114 2.40 -7.94 18.16
CA LYS A 114 3.48 -8.77 18.70
C LYS A 114 4.49 -9.09 17.61
N CYS A 115 5.69 -8.52 17.71
CA CYS A 115 6.81 -8.74 16.80
C CYS A 115 8.09 -9.03 17.59
N ARG A 116 9.12 -9.56 16.92
CA ARG A 116 10.45 -9.76 17.51
C ARG A 116 11.19 -8.45 17.76
N HIS A 117 10.99 -7.47 16.88
CA HIS A 117 11.59 -6.13 16.96
C HIS A 117 10.52 -5.12 17.38
N HIS A 118 10.96 -4.01 17.98
CA HIS A 118 10.12 -2.93 18.46
C HIS A 118 10.63 -1.60 17.93
N ASP A 119 9.74 -0.60 17.86
CA ASP A 119 10.05 0.77 17.46
C ASP A 119 10.74 0.90 16.09
N VAL A 120 10.41 -0.01 15.17
CA VAL A 120 10.86 0.09 13.78
C VAL A 120 10.06 1.19 13.09
N ASP A 121 10.74 2.12 12.45
CA ASP A 121 10.13 3.19 11.65
C ASP A 121 11.09 3.52 10.50
N CYS A 122 10.87 2.94 9.34
CA CYS A 122 11.67 3.21 8.14
C CYS A 122 10.81 3.27 6.88
N ILE A 123 11.34 3.95 5.87
CA ILE A 123 10.72 4.10 4.55
C ILE A 123 11.59 3.41 3.51
N ILE A 124 10.98 2.55 2.71
CA ILE A 124 11.65 1.93 1.57
C ILE A 124 11.10 2.55 0.30
N ILE A 125 11.99 3.10 -0.52
CA ILE A 125 11.70 3.68 -1.83
C ILE A 125 12.32 2.78 -2.87
N ARG A 126 11.47 2.15 -3.66
CA ARG A 126 11.84 1.21 -4.71
C ARG A 126 11.57 1.80 -6.07
N GLU A 127 12.58 1.78 -6.92
CA GLU A 127 12.49 2.02 -8.36
C GLU A 127 11.60 0.94 -9.01
N GLN A 128 10.68 1.30 -9.91
CA GLN A 128 9.63 0.39 -10.39
C GLN A 128 9.46 0.31 -11.92
N THR A 129 10.10 1.19 -12.71
CA THR A 129 10.03 1.24 -14.18
C THR A 129 11.24 0.62 -14.88
N GLU A 130 12.41 0.56 -14.25
CA GLU A 130 13.65 0.02 -14.81
C GLU A 130 14.22 -1.17 -14.00
N GLY A 131 15.49 -1.49 -14.27
CA GLY A 131 16.19 -2.64 -13.71
C GLY A 131 17.45 -2.25 -12.94
N GLU A 132 18.23 -3.24 -12.53
CA GLU A 132 19.27 -3.14 -11.48
C GLU A 132 20.48 -2.23 -11.76
N TYR A 133 20.61 -1.66 -12.96
CA TYR A 133 21.80 -0.90 -13.38
C TYR A 133 21.78 0.59 -12.99
N SER A 134 20.75 1.06 -12.27
CA SER A 134 20.55 2.47 -11.90
C SER A 134 21.34 2.97 -10.68
N ALA A 135 22.07 2.08 -9.99
CA ALA A 135 22.70 2.37 -8.70
C ALA A 135 23.79 3.48 -8.73
N LEU A 136 24.37 3.79 -9.90
CA LEU A 136 25.45 4.79 -10.03
C LEU A 136 24.94 6.24 -9.94
N GLU A 137 23.63 6.48 -10.10
CA GLU A 137 23.08 7.83 -10.19
C GLU A 137 22.83 8.48 -8.82
N HIS A 138 22.67 7.69 -7.76
CA HIS A 138 22.24 8.22 -6.46
C HIS A 138 23.32 9.01 -5.72
N GLU A 139 24.61 8.69 -5.91
CA GLU A 139 25.72 9.35 -5.20
C GLU A 139 25.92 10.80 -5.65
N SER A 140 25.66 11.11 -6.92
CA SER A 140 25.72 12.47 -7.42
C SER A 140 24.58 13.32 -6.88
N MET A 141 23.37 12.75 -6.75
CA MET A 141 22.19 13.41 -6.22
C MET A 141 22.33 13.78 -4.73
N ALA A 142 22.99 12.94 -3.92
CA ALA A 142 23.23 13.23 -2.51
C ALA A 142 23.93 14.58 -2.27
N LYS A 143 24.81 14.99 -3.19
CA LYS A 143 25.53 16.27 -3.11
C LYS A 143 24.62 17.50 -3.18
N LEU A 144 23.44 17.36 -3.79
CA LEU A 144 22.44 18.43 -3.88
C LEU A 144 21.65 18.60 -2.56
N TYR A 145 21.70 17.62 -1.66
CA TYR A 145 20.93 17.60 -0.41
C TYR A 145 21.84 17.39 0.82
N PRO A 146 22.78 18.32 1.12
CA PRO A 146 23.82 18.13 2.13
C PRO A 146 23.31 18.01 3.58
N ARG A 147 22.02 18.29 3.83
CA ARG A 147 21.39 18.12 5.16
C ARG A 147 20.92 16.69 5.43
N ILE A 148 20.84 15.85 4.39
CA ILE A 148 20.44 14.44 4.49
C ILE A 148 21.71 13.61 4.44
N GLN A 149 21.98 12.83 5.48
CA GLN A 149 23.13 11.92 5.51
C GLN A 149 22.93 10.81 4.49
N PHE A 150 23.92 10.60 3.63
CA PHE A 150 23.91 9.56 2.61
C PHE A 150 24.90 8.45 2.97
N GLU A 151 24.42 7.21 2.95
CA GLU A 151 25.21 6.01 3.18
C GLU A 151 24.93 4.97 2.09
N LYS A 152 25.89 4.08 1.86
CA LYS A 152 25.78 2.97 0.92
C LYS A 152 25.93 1.65 1.66
N MET A 153 25.05 0.71 1.36
CA MET A 153 25.08 -0.63 1.93
C MET A 153 24.81 -1.66 0.85
N ILE A 154 25.63 -2.71 0.78
CA ILE A 154 25.36 -3.85 -0.09
C ILE A 154 24.12 -4.59 0.40
N VAL A 155 23.30 -5.12 -0.53
CA VAL A 155 22.01 -5.73 -0.20
C VAL A 155 22.13 -6.90 0.79
N ASP A 156 23.19 -7.70 0.68
CA ASP A 156 23.43 -8.83 1.58
C ASP A 156 23.57 -8.36 3.04
N ASN A 157 24.48 -7.40 3.29
CA ASN A 157 24.64 -6.81 4.62
C ASN A 157 23.38 -6.07 5.05
N CYS A 158 22.68 -5.40 4.13
CA CYS A 158 21.41 -4.74 4.42
C CYS A 158 20.38 -5.71 4.99
N THR A 159 20.20 -6.89 4.38
CA THR A 159 19.26 -7.88 4.90
C THR A 159 19.71 -8.44 6.26
N MET A 160 21.01 -8.68 6.47
CA MET A 160 21.55 -9.11 7.77
C MET A 160 21.31 -8.06 8.87
N GLN A 161 21.57 -6.79 8.57
CA GLN A 161 21.39 -5.66 9.49
C GLN A 161 19.91 -5.42 9.78
N MET A 162 19.04 -5.55 8.78
CA MET A 162 17.61 -5.36 8.94
C MET A 162 16.99 -6.40 9.89
N VAL A 163 17.46 -7.65 9.86
CA VAL A 163 17.01 -8.67 10.82
C VAL A 163 17.66 -8.51 12.21
N SER A 164 18.85 -7.92 12.30
CA SER A 164 19.59 -7.82 13.56
C SER A 164 19.27 -6.55 14.34
N ASN A 165 19.27 -5.40 13.67
CA ASN A 165 19.04 -4.08 14.23
C ASN A 165 18.31 -3.18 13.21
N PRO A 166 17.00 -3.38 12.98
CA PRO A 166 16.24 -2.62 11.98
C PRO A 166 16.13 -1.12 12.30
N ASN A 167 16.26 -0.71 13.56
CA ASN A 167 16.09 0.67 14.01
C ASN A 167 17.19 1.62 13.50
N GLN A 168 18.26 1.10 12.90
CA GLN A 168 19.32 1.91 12.30
C GLN A 168 18.91 2.54 10.96
N PHE A 169 17.87 2.01 10.31
CA PHE A 169 17.44 2.47 8.99
C PHE A 169 16.38 3.57 9.11
N ASP A 170 16.54 4.63 8.32
CA ASP A 170 15.57 5.73 8.20
C ASP A 170 14.86 5.67 6.84
N VAL A 171 15.56 6.09 5.77
CA VAL A 171 15.08 6.01 4.38
C VAL A 171 16.03 5.18 3.54
N MET A 172 15.49 4.20 2.83
CA MET A 172 16.23 3.29 1.96
C MET A 172 15.79 3.48 0.53
N VAL A 173 16.74 3.67 -0.39
CA VAL A 173 16.46 3.75 -1.83
C VAL A 173 17.09 2.54 -2.50
N THR A 174 16.31 1.78 -3.26
CA THR A 174 16.73 0.50 -3.84
C THR A 174 16.26 0.34 -5.28
N PRO A 175 17.03 -0.35 -6.14
CA PRO A 175 16.51 -0.86 -7.41
C PRO A 175 15.34 -1.84 -7.22
N ASN A 176 14.66 -2.16 -8.31
CA ASN A 176 13.40 -2.90 -8.30
C ASN A 176 13.50 -4.30 -7.65
N LEU A 177 14.44 -5.15 -8.05
CA LEU A 177 14.56 -6.52 -7.52
C LEU A 177 14.86 -6.51 -6.02
N TYR A 178 15.89 -5.77 -5.61
CA TYR A 178 16.32 -5.73 -4.21
C TYR A 178 15.29 -5.04 -3.32
N GLY A 179 14.64 -4.00 -3.82
CA GLY A 179 13.56 -3.34 -3.08
C GLY A 179 12.42 -4.28 -2.75
N ASN A 180 12.02 -5.16 -3.68
CA ASN A 180 11.00 -6.16 -3.39
C ASN A 180 11.41 -7.15 -2.29
N ILE A 181 12.70 -7.54 -2.23
CA ILE A 181 13.19 -8.43 -1.16
C ILE A 181 13.17 -7.70 0.19
N VAL A 182 13.70 -6.47 0.22
CA VAL A 182 13.79 -5.65 1.43
C VAL A 182 12.39 -5.29 1.94
N ASP A 183 11.45 -4.92 1.08
CA ASP A 183 10.06 -4.62 1.42
C ASP A 183 9.37 -5.78 2.15
N ASN A 184 9.50 -6.99 1.62
CA ASN A 184 8.88 -8.19 2.21
C ASN A 184 9.55 -8.55 3.54
N LEU A 185 10.88 -8.46 3.61
CA LEU A 185 11.64 -8.66 4.83
C LEU A 185 11.17 -7.70 5.93
N ALA A 186 11.18 -6.40 5.63
CA ALA A 186 10.82 -5.33 6.55
C ALA A 186 9.34 -5.43 6.99
N SER A 187 8.44 -5.78 6.07
CA SER A 187 7.03 -6.03 6.41
C SER A 187 6.88 -7.16 7.42
N GLY A 188 7.67 -8.23 7.29
CA GLY A 188 7.71 -9.32 8.28
C GLY A 188 8.15 -8.87 9.68
N LEU A 189 8.99 -7.83 9.79
CA LEU A 189 9.49 -7.34 11.08
C LEU A 189 8.43 -6.60 11.90
N VAL A 190 7.41 -6.02 11.26
CA VAL A 190 6.42 -5.15 11.91
C VAL A 190 5.02 -5.75 12.03
N GLY A 191 4.84 -7.03 11.66
CA GLY A 191 3.58 -7.75 11.81
C GLY A 191 3.05 -8.39 10.52
N GLY A 192 3.77 -8.25 9.42
CA GLY A 192 3.45 -8.86 8.14
C GLY A 192 2.65 -7.95 7.20
N ALA A 193 2.22 -8.51 6.08
CA ALA A 193 1.57 -7.78 4.99
C ALA A 193 0.28 -7.06 5.38
N GLY A 194 -0.43 -7.59 6.38
CA GLY A 194 -1.72 -7.06 6.84
C GLY A 194 -1.67 -5.66 7.48
N VAL A 195 -0.47 -5.16 7.81
CA VAL A 195 -0.29 -3.88 8.52
C VAL A 195 0.55 -2.83 7.78
N VAL A 196 1.16 -3.19 6.65
CA VAL A 196 2.07 -2.29 5.93
C VAL A 196 1.38 -1.63 4.74
N ALA A 197 1.38 -0.30 4.74
CA ALA A 197 0.84 0.51 3.66
C ALA A 197 1.92 0.91 2.66
N GLY A 198 1.54 0.99 1.38
CA GLY A 198 2.39 1.44 0.30
C GLY A 198 1.68 2.41 -0.65
N ALA A 199 2.48 3.05 -1.48
CA ALA A 199 2.01 3.88 -2.57
C ALA A 199 2.99 3.81 -3.73
N SER A 200 2.48 3.89 -4.96
CA SER A 200 3.29 4.09 -6.15
C SER A 200 3.00 5.47 -6.70
N TYR A 201 4.05 6.22 -7.05
CA TYR A 201 3.98 7.60 -7.50
C TYR A 201 4.53 7.73 -8.91
N SER A 202 3.88 8.60 -9.69
CA SER A 202 4.44 9.20 -10.90
C SER A 202 4.44 10.72 -10.76
N ALA A 203 4.87 11.43 -11.81
CA ALA A 203 4.76 12.88 -11.87
C ALA A 203 3.30 13.38 -11.96
N GLU A 204 2.36 12.50 -12.35
CA GLU A 204 0.99 12.87 -12.69
C GLU A 204 -0.07 12.17 -11.84
N CYS A 205 0.25 11.05 -11.18
CA CYS A 205 -0.73 10.36 -10.35
C CYS A 205 -0.10 9.57 -9.19
N ALA A 206 -0.96 9.09 -8.29
CA ALA A 206 -0.57 8.21 -7.19
C ALA A 206 -1.54 7.03 -7.07
N VAL A 207 -0.98 5.83 -6.85
CA VAL A 207 -1.72 4.58 -6.64
C VAL A 207 -1.39 4.01 -5.27
N PHE A 208 -2.36 3.99 -4.36
CA PHE A 208 -2.22 3.47 -3.00
C PHE A 208 -2.60 1.99 -2.95
N GLU A 209 -1.73 1.17 -2.37
CA GLU A 209 -1.88 -0.29 -2.27
C GLU A 209 -1.16 -0.82 -1.04
N GLN A 210 -1.44 -2.05 -0.62
CA GLN A 210 -0.69 -2.67 0.48
C GLN A 210 0.81 -2.77 0.12
N GLY A 211 1.68 -2.51 1.09
CA GLY A 211 3.13 -2.46 0.86
C GLY A 211 3.71 -3.82 0.47
N ALA A 212 3.21 -4.89 1.08
CA ALA A 212 3.51 -6.25 0.69
C ALA A 212 2.35 -6.84 -0.14
N ARG A 213 2.67 -7.39 -1.31
CA ARG A 213 1.68 -7.77 -2.34
C ARG A 213 1.17 -9.20 -2.16
N HIS A 214 0.51 -9.47 -1.04
CA HIS A 214 -0.08 -10.78 -0.75
C HIS A 214 -1.60 -10.79 -0.95
N ILE A 215 -2.08 -11.64 -1.85
CA ILE A 215 -3.51 -11.82 -2.16
C ILE A 215 -4.31 -12.55 -1.05
N PHE A 216 -3.61 -13.34 -0.23
CA PHE A 216 -4.16 -14.21 0.82
C PHE A 216 -5.38 -15.07 0.37
N SER A 217 -5.26 -15.77 -0.76
CA SER A 217 -6.37 -16.52 -1.40
C SER A 217 -7.11 -17.51 -0.48
N GLY A 218 -6.42 -18.08 0.51
CA GLY A 218 -7.04 -19.00 1.47
C GLY A 218 -8.07 -18.36 2.42
N ALA A 219 -8.12 -17.03 2.48
CA ALA A 219 -9.02 -16.26 3.34
C ALA A 219 -10.23 -15.64 2.60
N VAL A 220 -10.33 -15.84 1.28
CA VAL A 220 -11.40 -15.27 0.46
C VAL A 220 -12.77 -15.70 0.97
N GLY A 221 -13.65 -14.72 1.21
CA GLY A 221 -15.02 -14.94 1.67
C GLY A 221 -15.14 -15.43 3.11
N LYS A 222 -14.04 -15.57 3.84
CA LYS A 222 -14.03 -16.05 5.23
C LYS A 222 -14.13 -14.93 6.26
N ASN A 223 -14.04 -13.66 5.85
CA ASN A 223 -14.13 -12.51 6.76
C ASN A 223 -13.03 -12.54 7.84
N ILE A 224 -11.80 -12.92 7.48
CA ILE A 224 -10.66 -13.04 8.41
C ILE A 224 -9.44 -12.20 7.98
N ALA A 225 -9.56 -11.45 6.89
CA ALA A 225 -8.47 -10.63 6.38
C ALA A 225 -8.25 -9.39 7.26
N ASN A 226 -7.00 -8.99 7.45
CA ASN A 226 -6.71 -7.78 8.22
C ASN A 226 -6.87 -6.52 7.34
N PRO A 227 -7.80 -5.60 7.67
CA PRO A 227 -8.00 -4.39 6.87
C PRO A 227 -7.02 -3.27 7.20
N THR A 228 -6.15 -3.43 8.22
CA THR A 228 -5.27 -2.37 8.73
C THR A 228 -4.42 -1.74 7.64
N ALA A 229 -3.69 -2.52 6.84
CA ALA A 229 -2.87 -2.00 5.75
C ALA A 229 -3.69 -1.18 4.75
N MET A 230 -4.86 -1.69 4.33
CA MET A 230 -5.70 -1.01 3.34
C MET A 230 -6.33 0.28 3.90
N LEU A 231 -6.70 0.29 5.18
CA LEU A 231 -7.16 1.50 5.87
C LEU A 231 -6.04 2.53 6.06
N LEU A 232 -4.80 2.10 6.29
CA LEU A 232 -3.64 2.98 6.31
C LEU A 232 -3.34 3.56 4.92
N CYS A 233 -3.48 2.76 3.85
CA CYS A 233 -3.39 3.23 2.47
C CYS A 233 -4.42 4.30 2.17
N SER A 234 -5.68 4.11 2.59
CA SER A 234 -6.74 5.10 2.39
C SER A 234 -6.49 6.38 3.21
N ALA A 235 -5.95 6.27 4.42
CA ALA A 235 -5.51 7.44 5.18
C ALA A 235 -4.34 8.19 4.51
N ASN A 236 -3.38 7.48 3.92
CA ASN A 236 -2.28 8.08 3.16
C ASN A 236 -2.77 8.77 1.89
N LEU A 237 -3.76 8.19 1.20
CA LEU A 237 -4.45 8.81 0.08
C LEU A 237 -5.09 10.13 0.49
N LEU A 238 -5.81 10.16 1.61
CA LEU A 238 -6.43 11.38 2.12
C LEU A 238 -5.40 12.47 2.43
N ALA A 239 -4.26 12.11 3.01
CA ALA A 239 -3.16 13.06 3.21
C ALA A 239 -2.61 13.60 1.89
N HIS A 240 -2.47 12.75 0.86
CA HIS A 240 -1.99 13.16 -0.46
C HIS A 240 -2.93 14.16 -1.15
N VAL A 241 -4.23 14.08 -0.90
CA VAL A 241 -5.23 15.02 -1.45
C VAL A 241 -5.56 16.18 -0.49
N ASN A 242 -4.69 16.48 0.47
CA ASN A 242 -4.82 17.56 1.46
C ASN A 242 -6.01 17.42 2.44
N LEU A 243 -6.60 16.23 2.56
CA LEU A 243 -7.63 15.89 3.56
C LEU A 243 -6.96 15.38 4.85
N HIS A 244 -6.04 16.18 5.41
CA HIS A 244 -5.20 15.77 6.54
C HIS A 244 -5.99 15.48 7.83
N SER A 245 -7.10 16.17 8.06
CA SER A 245 -7.98 15.92 9.22
C SER A 245 -8.54 14.50 9.18
N TYR A 246 -9.13 14.11 8.05
CA TYR A 246 -9.65 12.76 7.83
C TYR A 246 -8.55 11.69 7.89
N SER A 247 -7.38 11.97 7.30
CA SER A 247 -6.22 11.09 7.39
C SER A 247 -5.81 10.81 8.85
N LYS A 248 -5.67 11.88 9.65
CA LYS A 248 -5.32 11.77 11.08
C LYS A 248 -6.41 11.04 11.87
N MET A 249 -7.67 11.33 11.60
CA MET A 249 -8.82 10.68 12.25
C MET A 249 -8.78 9.15 12.06
N ILE A 250 -8.60 8.68 10.82
CA ILE A 250 -8.51 7.23 10.54
C ILE A 250 -7.28 6.62 11.21
N LYS A 251 -6.10 7.25 11.09
CA LYS A 251 -4.86 6.74 11.72
C LYS A 251 -4.99 6.65 13.24
N ASN A 252 -5.58 7.66 13.87
CA ASN A 252 -5.82 7.68 15.31
C ASN A 252 -6.82 6.59 15.74
N ALA A 253 -7.89 6.39 14.97
CA ALA A 253 -8.87 5.34 15.23
C ALA A 253 -8.22 3.93 15.16
N ILE A 254 -7.43 3.66 14.12
CA ILE A 254 -6.67 2.41 13.99
C ILE A 254 -5.72 2.22 15.17
N ASN A 255 -4.92 3.23 15.50
CA ASN A 255 -3.99 3.17 16.63
C ASN A 255 -4.71 2.93 17.96
N LYS A 256 -5.88 3.53 18.17
CA LYS A 256 -6.69 3.34 19.38
C LYS A 256 -7.20 1.90 19.50
N VAL A 257 -7.75 1.33 18.41
CA VAL A 257 -8.24 -0.06 18.37
C VAL A 257 -7.09 -1.05 18.65
N LEU A 258 -5.95 -0.84 17.99
CA LEU A 258 -4.78 -1.69 18.18
C LEU A 258 -4.22 -1.56 19.61
N SER A 259 -4.12 -0.34 20.14
CA SER A 259 -3.64 -0.09 21.50
C SER A 259 -4.51 -0.75 22.57
N ASP A 260 -5.84 -0.61 22.49
CA ASP A 260 -6.79 -1.29 23.39
C ASP A 260 -6.70 -2.81 23.27
N GLY A 261 -6.43 -3.31 22.06
CA GLY A 261 -6.03 -4.70 21.84
C GLY A 261 -7.14 -5.72 21.99
N ARG A 262 -8.40 -5.30 22.19
CA ARG A 262 -9.56 -6.19 22.33
C ARG A 262 -10.03 -6.78 21.00
N VAL A 263 -9.94 -6.00 19.92
CA VAL A 263 -10.40 -6.41 18.58
C VAL A 263 -9.18 -6.60 17.69
N ARG A 264 -8.88 -7.85 17.35
CA ARG A 264 -7.69 -8.22 16.57
C ARG A 264 -8.01 -9.37 15.64
N THR A 265 -7.58 -9.23 14.39
CA THR A 265 -7.63 -10.31 13.41
C THR A 265 -6.63 -11.41 13.74
N LYS A 266 -6.79 -12.56 13.08
CA LYS A 266 -6.03 -13.79 13.38
C LYS A 266 -4.52 -13.64 13.18
N ASP A 267 -4.10 -12.90 12.16
CA ASP A 267 -2.70 -12.57 11.87
C ASP A 267 -2.05 -11.74 12.99
N LEU A 268 -2.84 -10.94 13.71
CA LEU A 268 -2.40 -10.16 14.88
C LEU A 268 -2.54 -10.93 16.21
N GLY A 269 -2.82 -12.24 16.14
CA GLY A 269 -2.99 -13.12 17.30
C GLY A 269 -4.36 -13.05 17.99
N GLY A 270 -5.38 -12.47 17.33
CA GLY A 270 -6.76 -12.43 17.83
C GLY A 270 -7.70 -13.45 17.17
N GLN A 271 -9.00 -13.23 17.35
CA GLN A 271 -10.08 -14.05 16.78
C GLN A 271 -11.18 -13.22 16.11
N SER A 272 -11.02 -11.89 16.08
CA SER A 272 -12.00 -10.99 15.48
C SER A 272 -11.98 -11.09 13.96
N THR A 273 -13.13 -10.87 13.35
CA THR A 273 -13.28 -10.84 11.91
C THR A 273 -12.87 -9.49 11.31
N THR A 274 -12.76 -9.43 9.99
CA THR A 274 -12.53 -8.18 9.25
C THR A 274 -13.60 -7.15 9.59
N LYS A 275 -14.88 -7.56 9.56
CA LYS A 275 -16.01 -6.71 9.94
C LYS A 275 -15.94 -6.20 11.38
N ASP A 276 -15.58 -7.06 12.33
CA ASP A 276 -15.44 -6.65 13.74
C ASP A 276 -14.39 -5.55 13.88
N PHE A 277 -13.24 -5.73 13.21
CA PHE A 277 -12.18 -4.73 13.21
C PHE A 277 -12.62 -3.42 12.56
N THR A 278 -13.28 -3.49 11.40
CA THR A 278 -13.83 -2.32 10.70
C THR A 278 -14.84 -1.56 11.56
N HIS A 279 -15.77 -2.24 12.23
CA HIS A 279 -16.72 -1.61 13.15
C HIS A 279 -16.04 -0.99 14.38
N ALA A 280 -15.00 -1.62 14.91
CA ALA A 280 -14.23 -1.06 16.02
C ALA A 280 -13.50 0.24 15.62
N VAL A 281 -12.96 0.29 14.40
CA VAL A 281 -12.37 1.51 13.82
C VAL A 281 -13.43 2.57 13.64
N ILE A 282 -14.60 2.24 13.06
CA ILE A 282 -15.71 3.18 12.87
C ILE A 282 -16.15 3.78 14.22
N SER A 283 -16.30 2.94 15.24
CA SER A 283 -16.67 3.37 16.60
C SER A 283 -15.61 4.25 17.27
N SER A 284 -14.39 4.26 16.73
CA SER A 284 -13.25 5.03 17.22
C SER A 284 -12.95 6.28 16.39
N LEU A 285 -13.77 6.60 15.38
CA LEU A 285 -13.72 7.85 14.63
C LEU A 285 -14.30 8.95 15.53
N VAL A 286 -13.44 9.61 16.30
CA VAL A 286 -13.78 10.73 17.18
C VAL A 286 -12.84 11.90 16.92
#